data_AF-A0A9P6YGR9-F1
#
_entry.id   AF-A0A9P6YGR9-F1
#
_cell.length_a   1.000
_cell.length_b   1.000
_cell.length_c   1.000
_cell.angle_alpha   90.00
_cell.angle_beta   90.00
_cell.angle_gamma   90.00
#
_symmetry.space_group_name_H-M   'P 1'
#
loop_
_entity.id
_entity.type
_entity.pdbx_description
1 polymer ?
#
loop_
_entity_poly.entity_id
_entity_poly.type
_entity_poly.pdbx_seq_one_letter_code
_entity_poly.pdbx_strand_id
1 'polypeptide(L)'
;MDEHGFEARLRHLEYILYGQQQQQNKSTNEVIIKRMELLRKELSSIYQNNKSIKYFIEKYDTHSKLLNPNTSTYSLERELLSTDVKIELLLAAQDDLKKFAQEVKQVKSLEHVVSGTELEVVDKLKPQLSSMDVIHVNQTKQLNQLTKEISDLMERYNKTVNTVSEIFIAWDNILTSMETHLTTLEHQKQNQ
;
A
#
# COMPACT_ATOMS: atom_id res chain seq x y z
N MET A 1 -3.49 -2.11 10.39
CA MET A 1 -3.55 -1.80 11.84
C MET A 1 -4.93 -1.20 12.02
N ASP A 2 -5.92 -2.07 12.25
CA ASP A 2 -7.31 -1.75 11.94
C ASP A 2 -7.94 -1.00 13.12
N GLU A 3 -7.91 0.32 13.03
CA GLU A 3 -8.43 1.28 14.01
C GLU A 3 -9.89 0.95 14.41
N HIS A 4 -10.67 0.48 13.44
CA HIS A 4 -12.06 0.06 13.61
C HIS A 4 -12.26 -1.23 14.43
N GLY A 5 -11.26 -2.12 14.47
CA GLY A 5 -11.34 -3.37 15.25
C GLY A 5 -11.21 -3.12 16.76
N PHE A 6 -10.34 -2.18 17.14
CA PHE A 6 -10.17 -1.77 18.53
C PHE A 6 -11.37 -0.97 19.04
N GLU A 7 -11.91 -0.07 18.21
CA GLU A 7 -13.08 0.72 18.56
C GLU A 7 -14.34 -0.13 18.76
N ALA A 8 -14.57 -1.13 17.89
CA ALA A 8 -15.67 -2.08 18.06
C ALA A 8 -15.54 -2.90 19.35
N ARG A 9 -14.32 -3.33 19.68
CA ARG A 9 -14.04 -4.07 20.92
C ARG A 9 -14.18 -3.20 22.16
N LEU A 10 -13.76 -1.95 22.09
CA LEU A 10 -13.90 -0.97 23.17
C LEU A 10 -15.38 -0.67 23.43
N ARG A 11 -16.17 -0.45 22.37
CA ARG A 11 -17.62 -0.25 22.45
C ARG A 11 -18.36 -1.47 23.02
N HIS A 12 -17.90 -2.67 22.69
CA HIS A 12 -18.45 -3.90 23.27
C HIS A 12 -18.12 -4.03 24.77
N LEU A 13 -16.89 -3.70 25.17
CA LEU A 13 -16.49 -3.69 26.58
C LEU A 13 -17.25 -2.61 27.37
N GLU A 14 -17.43 -1.43 26.79
CA GLU A 14 -18.22 -0.35 27.39
C GLU A 14 -19.69 -0.77 27.55
N TYR A 15 -20.26 -1.41 26.53
CA TYR A 15 -21.62 -1.97 26.59
C TYR A 15 -21.77 -3.02 27.71
N ILE A 16 -20.80 -3.92 27.88
CA ILE A 16 -20.83 -4.94 28.94
C ILE A 16 -20.69 -4.31 30.33
N LEU A 17 -19.83 -3.29 30.46
CA LEU A 17 -19.49 -2.71 31.76
C LEU A 17 -20.54 -1.70 32.27
N TYR A 18 -21.12 -0.89 31.37
CA TYR A 18 -22.08 0.15 31.73
C TYR A 18 -23.54 -0.23 31.43
N GLY A 19 -23.78 -1.21 30.55
CA GLY A 19 -25.13 -1.56 30.10
C GLY A 19 -25.83 -0.42 29.36
N GLN A 20 -26.98 -0.72 28.76
CA GLN A 20 -27.76 0.18 27.89
C GLN A 20 -28.50 1.31 28.64
N GLN A 21 -28.02 1.75 29.81
CA GLN A 21 -28.68 2.78 30.63
C GLN A 21 -27.73 3.94 30.93
N GLN A 22 -27.65 4.88 29.97
CA GLN A 22 -27.03 6.19 30.15
C GLN A 22 -27.88 7.20 30.95
N GLN A 23 -28.96 6.77 31.62
CA GLN A 23 -29.84 7.70 32.33
C GLN A 23 -29.85 7.44 33.84
N GLN A 24 -29.11 8.32 34.53
CA GLN A 24 -29.34 8.78 35.89
C GLN A 24 -29.05 7.86 37.09
N ASN A 25 -27.83 7.33 37.20
CA ASN A 25 -27.29 6.99 38.53
C ASN A 25 -25.83 7.45 38.67
N LYS A 26 -25.66 8.72 39.07
CA LYS A 26 -24.36 9.35 39.38
C LYS A 26 -23.74 8.90 40.71
N SER A 27 -24.08 7.73 41.25
CA SER A 27 -23.64 7.33 42.60
C SER A 27 -23.35 5.83 42.79
N THR A 28 -22.72 5.16 41.82
CA THR A 28 -22.13 3.82 42.05
C THR A 28 -20.76 3.67 41.39
N ASN A 29 -19.96 4.73 41.37
CA ASN A 29 -18.52 4.59 41.14
C ASN A 29 -17.84 3.87 42.32
N GLU A 30 -18.55 3.65 43.42
CA GLU A 30 -18.17 2.67 44.42
C GLU A 30 -18.41 1.23 43.95
N VAL A 31 -17.46 0.81 43.12
CA VAL A 31 -16.77 -0.47 43.19
C VAL A 31 -17.55 -1.74 42.80
N ILE A 32 -17.73 -1.91 41.49
CA ILE A 32 -17.97 -3.23 40.86
C ILE A 32 -16.97 -4.26 41.40
N ILE A 33 -15.72 -3.85 41.62
CA ILE A 33 -14.69 -4.71 42.22
C ILE A 33 -15.05 -5.10 43.67
N LYS A 34 -15.55 -4.21 44.54
CA LYS A 34 -16.01 -4.58 45.90
C LYS A 34 -17.26 -5.45 45.81
N ARG A 35 -18.19 -5.16 44.89
CA ARG A 35 -19.40 -5.99 44.70
C ARG A 35 -19.05 -7.38 44.19
N MET A 36 -18.10 -7.49 43.28
CA MET A 36 -17.56 -8.75 42.78
C MET A 36 -16.76 -9.48 43.85
N GLU A 37 -16.05 -8.77 44.73
CA GLU A 37 -15.35 -9.35 45.86
C GLU A 37 -16.32 -9.85 46.94
N LEU A 38 -17.41 -9.13 47.21
CA LEU A 38 -18.50 -9.55 48.09
C LEU A 38 -19.21 -10.78 47.51
N LEU A 39 -19.59 -10.73 46.23
CA LEU A 39 -20.15 -11.89 45.53
C LEU A 39 -19.18 -13.07 45.54
N ARG A 40 -17.88 -12.86 45.32
CA ARG A 40 -16.88 -13.93 45.41
C ARG A 40 -16.81 -14.50 46.83
N LYS A 41 -16.88 -13.68 47.87
CA LYS A 41 -16.90 -14.13 49.27
C LYS A 41 -18.16 -14.95 49.56
N GLU A 42 -19.33 -14.47 49.15
CA GLU A 42 -20.60 -15.21 49.28
C GLU A 42 -20.56 -16.53 48.50
N LEU A 43 -20.10 -16.51 47.26
CA LEU A 43 -20.00 -17.68 46.40
C LEU A 43 -18.96 -18.68 46.92
N SER A 44 -17.86 -18.19 47.52
CA SER A 44 -16.90 -19.05 48.23
C SER A 44 -17.50 -19.66 49.50
N SER A 45 -18.33 -18.92 50.24
CA SER A 45 -19.03 -19.44 51.41
C SER A 45 -20.04 -20.52 51.02
N ILE A 46 -20.79 -20.30 49.94
CA ILE A 46 -21.72 -21.28 49.36
C ILE A 46 -20.97 -22.52 48.86
N TYR A 47 -19.81 -22.34 48.21
CA TYR A 47 -18.96 -23.43 47.75
C TYR A 47 -18.42 -24.28 48.90
N GLN A 48 -18.00 -23.66 50.01
CA GLN A 48 -17.50 -24.39 51.18
C GLN A 48 -18.62 -25.05 51.98
N ASN A 49 -19.81 -24.44 52.03
CA ASN A 49 -20.97 -24.98 52.75
C ASN A 49 -21.62 -26.18 52.05
N ASN A 50 -21.53 -26.27 50.72
CA ASN A 50 -22.21 -27.31 49.94
C ASN A 50 -21.23 -28.29 49.28
N LYS A 51 -21.00 -29.43 49.94
CA LYS A 51 -20.14 -30.52 49.44
C LYS A 51 -20.58 -31.04 48.06
N SER A 52 -21.88 -30.97 47.74
CA SER A 52 -22.41 -31.40 46.44
C SER A 52 -21.96 -30.48 45.29
N ILE A 53 -21.83 -29.18 45.53
CA ILE A 53 -21.33 -28.22 44.53
C ILE A 53 -19.84 -28.42 44.31
N LYS A 54 -19.08 -28.69 45.39
CA LYS A 54 -17.66 -29.03 45.29
C LYS A 54 -17.43 -30.30 44.46
N TYR A 55 -18.19 -31.36 44.76
CA TYR A 55 -18.17 -32.61 43.99
C TYR A 55 -18.58 -32.39 42.52
N PHE A 56 -19.60 -31.55 42.27
CA PHE A 56 -20.03 -31.23 40.92
C PHE A 56 -18.95 -30.46 40.15
N ILE A 57 -18.28 -29.48 40.75
CA ILE A 57 -17.22 -28.70 40.09
C ILE A 57 -16.00 -29.59 39.77
N GLU A 58 -15.60 -30.46 40.70
CA GLU A 58 -14.51 -31.42 40.49
C GLU A 58 -14.83 -32.42 39.36
N LYS A 59 -16.06 -32.91 39.33
CA LYS A 59 -16.55 -33.81 38.27
C LYS A 59 -16.81 -33.08 36.95
N TYR A 60 -17.23 -31.82 37.00
CA TYR A 60 -17.42 -30.96 35.84
C TYR A 60 -16.08 -30.66 35.19
N ASP A 61 -15.03 -30.34 35.95
CA ASP A 61 -13.71 -30.06 35.37
C ASP A 61 -13.16 -31.30 34.63
N THR A 62 -13.36 -32.48 35.23
CA THR A 62 -13.01 -33.78 34.64
C THR A 62 -13.77 -34.05 33.33
N HIS A 63 -15.05 -33.71 33.27
CA HIS A 63 -15.90 -33.95 32.10
C HIS A 63 -16.15 -32.72 31.22
N SER A 64 -15.50 -31.58 31.51
CA SER A 64 -15.74 -30.32 30.78
C SER A 64 -15.36 -30.46 29.31
N LYS A 65 -14.35 -31.29 29.03
CA LYS A 65 -13.91 -31.66 27.69
C LYS A 65 -14.95 -32.47 26.91
N LEU A 66 -15.79 -33.24 27.61
CA LEU A 66 -16.88 -34.03 27.03
C LEU A 66 -18.18 -33.22 26.89
N LEU A 67 -18.33 -32.20 27.74
CA LEU A 67 -19.51 -31.34 27.80
C LEU A 67 -19.41 -30.12 26.88
N ASN A 68 -18.22 -29.75 26.42
CA ASN A 68 -18.04 -28.68 25.46
C ASN A 68 -18.41 -29.18 24.05
N PRO A 69 -19.55 -28.76 23.47
CA PRO A 69 -20.05 -29.27 22.19
C PRO A 69 -19.08 -29.03 21.02
N ASN A 70 -18.18 -28.05 21.15
CA ASN A 70 -17.16 -27.75 20.14
C ASN A 70 -15.96 -28.72 20.19
N THR A 71 -15.74 -29.39 21.31
CA THR A 71 -14.60 -30.29 21.50
C THR A 71 -15.04 -31.75 21.45
N SER A 72 -16.22 -32.07 22.00
CA SER A 72 -16.67 -33.44 22.18
C SER A 72 -17.12 -34.11 20.89
N THR A 73 -17.85 -33.43 20.01
CA THR A 73 -18.41 -34.02 18.78
C THR A 73 -17.31 -34.46 17.81
N TYR A 74 -16.45 -33.54 17.38
CA TYR A 74 -15.39 -33.85 16.41
C TYR A 74 -14.27 -34.76 16.95
N SER A 75 -13.99 -34.71 18.25
CA SER A 75 -12.88 -35.46 18.85
C SER A 75 -13.30 -36.90 19.18
N LEU A 76 -14.50 -37.11 19.73
CA LEU A 76 -15.03 -38.47 19.95
C LEU A 76 -15.33 -39.16 18.63
N GLU A 77 -15.90 -38.48 17.64
CA GLU A 77 -16.13 -39.08 16.32
C GLU A 77 -14.80 -39.53 15.68
N ARG A 78 -13.75 -38.70 15.71
CA ARG A 78 -12.43 -39.07 15.18
C ARG A 78 -11.80 -40.27 15.91
N GLU A 79 -12.03 -40.39 17.21
CA GLU A 79 -11.54 -41.51 18.03
C GLU A 79 -12.36 -42.79 17.82
N LEU A 80 -13.70 -42.67 17.70
CA LEU A 80 -14.63 -43.76 17.40
C LEU A 80 -14.59 -44.25 15.95
N LEU A 81 -14.02 -43.49 15.02
CA LEU A 81 -13.92 -43.93 13.62
C LEU A 81 -13.13 -45.25 13.55
N SER A 82 -13.77 -46.28 13.00
CA SER A 82 -13.11 -47.56 12.69
C SER A 82 -11.91 -47.34 11.77
N THR A 83 -10.89 -48.17 11.91
CA THR A 83 -9.67 -48.13 11.09
C THR A 83 -9.99 -48.18 9.60
N ASP A 84 -11.01 -48.93 9.18
CA ASP A 84 -11.43 -49.03 7.77
C ASP A 84 -11.93 -47.69 7.22
N VAL A 85 -12.73 -46.95 8.01
CA VAL A 85 -13.26 -45.64 7.62
C VAL A 85 -12.14 -44.59 7.55
N LYS A 86 -11.13 -44.70 8.43
CA LYS A 86 -9.93 -43.83 8.37
C LYS A 86 -9.12 -44.08 7.10
N ILE A 87 -9.01 -45.33 6.65
CA ILE A 87 -8.33 -45.68 5.40
C ILE A 87 -9.10 -45.14 4.20
N GLU A 88 -10.42 -45.31 4.16
CA GLU A 88 -11.26 -44.78 3.07
C GLU A 88 -11.18 -43.25 3.00
N LEU A 89 -11.23 -42.56 4.13
CA LEU A 89 -11.05 -41.11 4.20
C LEU A 89 -9.66 -40.68 3.70
N LEU A 90 -8.62 -41.41 4.04
CA LEU A 90 -7.25 -41.11 3.61
C LEU A 90 -7.06 -41.37 2.10
N LEU A 91 -7.71 -42.39 1.55
CA LEU A 91 -7.75 -42.64 0.10
C LEU A 91 -8.52 -41.56 -0.63
N ALA A 92 -9.67 -41.13 -0.11
CA ALA A 92 -10.45 -40.03 -0.66
C ALA A 92 -9.67 -38.71 -0.65
N ALA A 93 -8.89 -38.44 0.40
CA ALA A 93 -8.07 -37.24 0.54
C ALA A 93 -6.68 -37.35 -0.12
N GLN A 94 -6.33 -38.49 -0.73
CA GLN A 94 -4.97 -38.77 -1.18
C GLN A 94 -4.49 -37.77 -2.24
N ASP A 95 -5.34 -37.46 -3.22
CA ASP A 95 -4.96 -36.56 -4.32
C ASP A 95 -4.87 -35.11 -3.87
N ASP A 96 -5.70 -34.70 -2.90
CA ASP A 96 -5.61 -33.38 -2.29
C ASP A 96 -4.34 -33.26 -1.42
N LEU A 97 -3.96 -34.30 -0.69
CA LEU A 97 -2.69 -34.34 0.05
C LEU A 97 -1.49 -34.27 -0.90
N LYS A 98 -1.54 -34.92 -2.07
CA LYS A 98 -0.48 -34.82 -3.09
C LYS A 98 -0.38 -33.41 -3.66
N LYS A 99 -1.51 -32.78 -4.00
CA LYS A 99 -1.55 -31.38 -4.47
C LYS A 99 -0.98 -30.45 -3.41
N PHE A 100 -1.43 -30.58 -2.16
CA PHE A 100 -0.92 -29.80 -1.05
C PHE A 100 0.59 -29.99 -0.84
N ALA A 101 1.10 -31.23 -0.94
CA ALA A 101 2.54 -31.49 -0.85
C ALA A 101 3.34 -30.84 -2.00
N GLN A 102 2.78 -30.80 -3.21
CA GLN A 102 3.39 -30.09 -4.35
C GLN A 102 3.38 -28.58 -4.13
N GLU A 103 2.26 -28.02 -3.67
CA GLU A 103 2.12 -26.60 -3.34
C GLU A 103 3.10 -26.18 -2.23
N VAL A 104 3.20 -26.96 -1.15
CA VAL A 104 4.16 -26.71 -0.07
C VAL A 104 5.60 -26.77 -0.58
N LYS A 105 5.91 -27.70 -1.50
CA LYS A 105 7.24 -27.75 -2.13
C LYS A 105 7.51 -26.52 -2.99
N GLN A 106 6.51 -26.03 -3.72
CA GLN A 106 6.60 -24.79 -4.49
C GLN A 106 6.79 -23.57 -3.58
N VAL A 107 6.01 -23.45 -2.50
CA VAL A 107 6.14 -22.38 -1.51
C VAL A 107 7.54 -22.39 -0.88
N LYS A 108 8.04 -23.56 -0.47
CA LYS A 108 9.40 -23.69 0.05
C LYS A 108 10.46 -23.34 -0.98
N SER A 109 10.23 -23.66 -2.25
CA SER A 109 11.12 -23.24 -3.32
C SER A 109 11.08 -21.73 -3.57
N LEU A 110 10.01 -21.03 -3.21
CA LEU A 110 9.86 -19.57 -3.39
C LEU A 110 10.30 -18.76 -2.16
N GLU A 111 10.54 -19.42 -1.02
CA GLU A 111 10.98 -18.80 0.24
C GLU A 111 12.30 -18.01 0.08
N HIS A 112 13.20 -18.47 -0.79
CA HIS A 112 14.46 -17.79 -1.09
C HIS A 112 14.28 -16.48 -1.89
N VAL A 113 13.19 -16.34 -2.65
CA VAL A 113 12.88 -15.12 -3.42
C VAL A 113 12.32 -14.06 -2.49
N VAL A 114 11.44 -14.47 -1.57
CA VAL A 114 10.84 -13.57 -0.58
C VAL A 114 11.88 -13.11 0.46
N SER A 115 12.78 -14.02 0.86
CA SER A 115 13.89 -13.72 1.77
C SER A 115 15.15 -13.26 1.03
N GLY A 116 15.06 -13.01 -0.28
CA GLY A 116 16.19 -12.64 -1.11
C GLY A 116 16.77 -11.31 -0.66
N THR A 117 18.07 -11.29 -0.39
CA THR A 117 18.85 -10.09 -0.03
C THR A 117 18.76 -8.98 -1.09
N GLU A 118 18.31 -9.31 -2.30
CA GLU A 118 18.01 -8.38 -3.38
C GLU A 118 16.94 -7.35 -2.98
N LEU A 119 15.97 -7.72 -2.14
CA LEU A 119 14.95 -6.79 -1.66
C LEU A 119 15.52 -5.77 -0.66
N GLU A 120 16.52 -6.16 0.14
CA GLU A 120 17.24 -5.24 1.03
C GLU A 120 18.08 -4.22 0.25
N VAL A 121 18.54 -4.59 -0.95
CA VAL A 121 19.25 -3.70 -1.86
C VAL A 121 18.29 -2.63 -2.41
N VAL A 122 17.02 -2.96 -2.65
CA VAL A 122 16.00 -2.00 -3.11
C VAL A 122 15.82 -0.84 -2.12
N ASP A 123 15.78 -1.11 -0.82
CA ASP A 123 15.66 -0.05 0.20
C ASP A 123 16.86 0.89 0.23
N LYS A 124 18.06 0.41 -0.14
CA LYS A 124 19.27 1.23 -0.28
C LYS A 124 19.31 2.00 -1.60
N LEU A 125 18.79 1.41 -2.68
CA LEU A 125 18.75 2.06 -4.01
C LEU A 125 17.67 3.12 -4.12
N LYS A 126 16.56 2.98 -3.38
CA LYS A 126 15.45 3.94 -3.38
C LYS A 126 15.86 5.39 -3.08
N PRO A 127 16.63 5.70 -2.02
CA PRO A 127 17.07 7.07 -1.77
C PRO A 127 18.08 7.56 -2.83
N GLN A 128 18.93 6.68 -3.36
CA GLN A 128 19.85 7.03 -4.44
C GLN A 128 19.10 7.38 -5.72
N LEU A 129 18.11 6.60 -6.11
CA LEU A 129 17.26 6.87 -7.26
C LEU A 129 16.46 8.16 -7.08
N SER A 130 15.89 8.40 -5.90
CA SER A 130 15.19 9.65 -5.61
C SER A 130 16.11 10.87 -5.72
N SER A 131 17.38 10.76 -5.29
CA SER A 131 18.35 11.84 -5.46
C SER A 131 18.72 12.06 -6.94
N MET A 132 18.83 10.98 -7.71
CA MET A 132 19.09 11.01 -9.15
C MET A 132 17.93 11.64 -9.92
N ASP A 133 16.69 11.32 -9.55
CA ASP A 133 15.48 11.87 -10.17
C ASP A 133 15.42 13.40 -10.03
N VAL A 134 15.75 13.92 -8.85
CA VAL A 134 15.80 15.37 -8.61
C VAL A 134 16.85 16.03 -9.51
N ILE A 135 18.02 15.41 -9.67
CA ILE A 135 19.08 15.90 -10.56
C ILE A 135 18.59 15.88 -12.01
N HIS A 136 17.98 14.79 -12.46
CA HIS A 136 17.46 14.67 -13.83
C HIS A 136 16.39 15.72 -14.13
N VAL A 137 15.45 15.98 -13.21
CA VAL A 137 14.45 17.03 -13.38
C VAL A 137 15.11 18.41 -13.56
N ASN A 138 16.16 18.70 -12.79
CA ASN A 138 16.90 19.96 -12.93
C ASN A 138 17.65 20.03 -14.27
N GLN A 139 18.31 18.95 -14.68
CA GLN A 139 19.00 18.86 -15.96
C GLN A 139 18.05 19.06 -17.15
N THR A 140 16.86 18.44 -17.12
CA THR A 140 15.83 18.62 -18.16
C THR A 140 15.35 20.06 -18.23
N LYS A 141 15.17 20.73 -17.08
CA LYS A 141 14.81 22.16 -17.06
C LYS A 141 15.90 23.04 -17.67
N GLN A 142 17.16 22.81 -17.30
CA GLN A 142 18.30 23.55 -17.85
C GLN A 142 18.45 23.32 -19.35
N LEU A 143 18.31 22.07 -19.81
CA LEU A 143 18.39 21.73 -21.22
C LEU A 143 17.28 22.43 -22.02
N ASN A 144 16.04 22.38 -21.54
CA ASN A 144 14.92 23.08 -22.19
C ASN A 144 15.14 24.59 -22.26
N GLN A 145 15.67 25.21 -21.19
CA GLN A 145 16.00 26.62 -21.20
C GLN A 145 17.10 26.94 -22.22
N LEU A 146 18.18 26.17 -22.24
CA LEU A 146 19.27 26.34 -23.20
C LEU A 146 18.79 26.15 -24.64
N THR A 147 17.95 25.15 -24.90
CA THR A 147 17.34 24.94 -26.22
C THR A 147 16.51 26.15 -26.63
N LYS A 148 15.71 26.71 -25.72
CA LYS A 148 14.95 27.93 -26.00
C LYS A 148 15.85 29.12 -26.33
N GLU A 149 16.91 29.34 -25.54
CA GLU A 149 17.87 30.41 -25.78
C GLU A 149 18.57 30.27 -27.14
N ILE A 150 18.93 29.05 -27.53
CA ILE A 150 19.52 28.75 -28.84
C ILE A 150 18.50 28.98 -29.96
N SER A 151 17.26 28.54 -29.80
CA SER A 151 16.19 28.79 -30.78
C SER A 151 15.95 30.29 -30.98
N ASP A 152 15.86 31.06 -29.90
CA ASP A 152 15.69 32.51 -29.95
C ASP A 152 16.90 33.19 -30.61
N LEU A 153 18.12 32.70 -30.36
CA LEU A 153 19.33 33.18 -31.03
C LEU A 153 19.31 32.88 -32.53
N MET A 154 18.89 31.68 -32.91
CA MET A 154 18.78 31.27 -34.31
C MET A 154 17.74 32.11 -35.06
N GLU A 155 16.62 32.43 -34.41
CA GLU A 155 15.58 33.31 -34.96
C GLU A 155 16.11 34.74 -35.17
N ARG A 156 16.81 35.31 -34.17
CA ARG A 156 17.45 36.63 -34.30
C ARG A 156 18.49 36.65 -35.41
N TYR A 157 19.29 35.59 -35.52
CA TYR A 157 20.28 35.45 -36.59
C TYR A 157 19.59 35.43 -37.96
N ASN A 158 18.57 34.59 -38.13
CA ASN A 158 17.82 34.50 -39.39
C ASN A 158 17.18 35.83 -39.77
N LYS A 159 16.58 36.54 -38.81
CA LYS A 159 16.04 37.89 -39.03
C LYS A 159 17.10 38.88 -39.48
N THR A 160 18.28 38.84 -38.85
CA THR A 160 19.40 39.72 -39.21
C THR A 160 19.89 39.44 -40.62
N VAL A 161 20.05 38.16 -40.98
CA VAL A 161 20.44 37.74 -42.33
C VAL A 161 19.39 38.19 -43.36
N ASN A 162 18.11 38.03 -43.06
CA ASN A 162 17.04 38.47 -43.96
C ASN A 162 17.06 39.99 -44.18
N THR A 163 17.17 40.79 -43.11
CA THR A 163 17.28 42.26 -43.23
C THR A 163 18.52 42.68 -44.00
N VAL A 164 19.67 42.02 -43.77
CA VAL A 164 20.89 42.29 -44.54
C VAL A 164 20.69 41.94 -46.02
N SER A 165 20.04 40.81 -46.32
CA SER A 165 19.70 40.44 -47.70
C SER A 165 18.76 41.45 -48.38
N GLU A 166 17.76 41.95 -47.66
CA GLU A 166 16.86 43.01 -48.16
C GLU A 166 17.62 44.31 -48.45
N ILE A 167 18.56 44.70 -47.58
CA ILE A 167 19.41 45.88 -47.80
C ILE A 167 20.29 45.70 -49.04
N PHE A 168 20.89 44.52 -49.23
CA PHE A 168 21.70 44.23 -50.42
C PHE A 168 20.86 44.29 -51.71
N ILE A 169 19.65 43.75 -51.71
CA ILE A 169 18.73 43.85 -52.86
C ILE A 169 18.35 45.32 -53.12
N ALA A 170 18.08 46.10 -52.07
CA ALA A 170 17.76 47.52 -52.23
C ALA A 170 18.94 48.30 -52.83
N TRP A 171 20.17 48.02 -52.38
CA TRP A 171 21.39 48.63 -52.93
C TRP A 171 21.64 48.23 -54.38
N ASP A 172 21.44 46.96 -54.72
CA ASP A 172 21.58 46.46 -56.10
C ASP A 172 20.60 47.16 -57.06
N ASN A 173 19.35 47.34 -56.63
CA ASN A 173 18.36 48.09 -57.39
C ASN A 173 18.73 49.57 -57.59
N ILE A 174 19.24 50.23 -56.54
CA ILE A 174 19.69 51.63 -56.63
C ILE A 174 20.89 51.74 -57.59
N LEU A 175 21.86 50.84 -57.48
CA LEU A 175 23.05 50.83 -58.34
C LEU A 175 22.66 50.58 -59.80
N THR A 176 21.81 49.58 -60.05
CA THR A 176 21.27 49.29 -61.40
C THR A 176 20.50 50.49 -61.96
N SER A 177 19.70 51.18 -61.14
CA SER A 177 18.99 52.39 -61.56
C SER A 177 19.95 53.54 -61.91
N MET A 178 21.06 53.68 -61.20
CA MET A 178 22.08 54.68 -61.52
C MET A 178 22.85 54.34 -62.79
N GLU A 179 23.21 53.07 -62.98
CA GLU A 179 23.88 52.59 -64.20
C GLU A 179 22.99 52.73 -65.44
N THR A 180 21.71 52.38 -65.34
CA THR A 180 20.74 52.59 -66.44
C THR A 180 20.54 54.07 -66.76
N HIS A 181 20.48 54.93 -65.74
CA HIS A 181 20.41 56.38 -65.98
C HIS A 181 21.69 56.91 -66.64
N LEU A 182 22.88 56.49 -66.20
CA LEU A 182 24.15 56.89 -66.79
C LEU A 182 24.27 56.45 -68.25
N THR A 183 23.96 55.19 -68.54
CA THR A 183 23.98 54.65 -69.92
C THR A 183 22.99 55.39 -70.83
N THR A 184 21.80 55.77 -70.33
CA THR A 184 20.86 56.57 -71.13
C THR A 184 21.42 57.96 -71.45
N LEU A 185 22.13 58.61 -70.51
CA LEU A 185 22.79 59.89 -70.74
C LEU A 185 23.96 59.77 -71.71
N GLU A 186 24.75 58.70 -71.62
CA GLU A 186 25.84 58.42 -72.56
C GLU A 186 25.32 58.23 -73.99
N HIS A 187 24.21 57.49 -74.15
CA HIS A 187 23.56 57.32 -75.45
C HIS A 187 22.96 58.64 -75.99
N GLN A 188 22.42 59.50 -75.13
CA GLN A 188 21.94 60.84 -75.56
C GLN A 188 23.09 61.74 -76.01
N LYS A 189 24.24 61.67 -75.33
CA LYS A 189 25.44 62.44 -75.70
C LYS A 189 26.08 61.95 -76.99
N GLN A 190 25.97 60.65 -77.31
CA GLN A 190 26.55 60.06 -78.52
C GLN A 190 25.67 60.23 -79.77
N ASN A 191 24.39 60.57 -79.60
CA ASN A 191 23.43 60.84 -80.68
C ASN A 191 23.22 62.35 -80.98
N GLN A 192 24.02 63.24 -80.37
CA GLN A 192 24.16 64.65 -80.75
C GLN A 192 25.49 64.87 -81.48
#